data_AF-A0A8H8U908-F1
#
_entry.id   AF-A0A8H8U908-F1
#
_cell.length_a   1.000
_cell.length_b   1.000
_cell.length_c   1.000
_cell.angle_alpha   90.00
_cell.angle_beta   90.00
_cell.angle_gamma   90.00
#
_symmetry.space_group_name_H-M   'P 1'
#
loop_
_entity.id
_entity.type
_entity.pdbx_description
1 polymer ?
#
loop_
_entity_poly.entity_id
_entity_poly.type
_entity_poly.pdbx_seq_one_letter_code
_entity_poly.pdbx_strand_id
1 'polypeptide(L)'
;MHSSPSSSRSASPEPSDTMQIFVKNVSGNTIAMTVPSSLTIQNLTTLLSVRTSLPESDLRLVHAGKHLSSSDATLSDYHISRESTLHLALPLRGGMPPKKIKCTYKDCREGAQRIIGDCGFCNGHYCGKHRLLEDHKCDGLEDCKKESHDRNAAQLNAERTQVIKGI
;
A
#
# COMPACT_ATOMS: atom_id res chain seq x y z
N MET A 1 -80.40 14.86 2.18
CA MET A 1 -79.48 14.38 1.13
C MET A 1 -78.57 15.53 0.73
N HIS A 2 -77.47 15.71 1.46
CA HIS A 2 -76.39 16.61 1.07
C HIS A 2 -75.08 15.85 1.31
N SER A 3 -74.44 15.49 0.20
CA SER A 3 -73.18 14.77 0.15
C SER A 3 -72.04 15.78 0.19
N SER A 4 -71.16 15.66 1.18
CA SER A 4 -69.85 16.33 1.15
C SER A 4 -68.83 15.39 0.52
N PRO A 5 -68.12 15.79 -0.55
CA PRO A 5 -67.07 14.96 -1.13
C PRO A 5 -65.81 15.07 -0.28
N SER A 6 -65.34 13.93 0.23
CA SER A 6 -64.01 13.79 0.81
C SER A 6 -62.98 13.94 -0.30
N SER A 7 -62.39 15.13 -0.44
CA SER A 7 -61.27 15.36 -1.35
C SER A 7 -60.06 14.56 -0.89
N SER A 8 -59.80 13.47 -1.60
CA SER A 8 -58.53 12.75 -1.61
C SER A 8 -57.43 13.72 -2.02
N ARG A 9 -56.71 14.27 -1.04
CA ARG A 9 -55.45 14.98 -1.30
C ARG A 9 -54.40 13.90 -1.56
N SER A 10 -54.18 13.60 -2.83
CA SER A 10 -53.01 12.87 -3.31
C SER A 10 -51.77 13.49 -2.69
N ALA A 11 -51.11 12.75 -1.78
CA ALA A 11 -49.82 13.14 -1.25
C ALA A 11 -48.82 13.12 -2.42
N SER A 12 -48.43 14.32 -2.88
CA SER A 12 -47.24 14.45 -3.71
C SER A 12 -46.04 14.01 -2.86
N PRO A 13 -45.05 13.29 -3.43
CA PRO A 13 -43.84 12.97 -2.69
C PRO A 13 -43.13 14.29 -2.36
N GLU A 14 -43.10 14.65 -1.07
CA GLU A 14 -42.30 15.75 -0.55
C GLU A 14 -40.86 15.60 -1.07
N PRO A 15 -40.17 16.69 -1.46
CA PRO A 15 -38.78 16.61 -1.87
C PRO A 15 -37.96 16.12 -0.68
N SER A 16 -37.54 14.87 -0.72
CA SER A 16 -36.61 14.30 0.24
C SER A 16 -35.36 15.17 0.24
N ASP A 17 -35.04 15.77 1.40
CA ASP A 17 -33.84 16.57 1.61
C ASP A 17 -32.61 15.69 1.37
N THR A 18 -32.15 15.69 0.13
CA THR A 18 -31.00 14.94 -0.34
C THR A 18 -29.81 15.87 -0.38
N MET A 19 -28.67 15.39 0.09
CA MET A 19 -27.41 16.11 0.08
C MET A 19 -26.38 15.38 -0.78
N GLN A 20 -25.40 16.13 -1.26
CA GLN A 20 -24.26 15.56 -1.96
C GLN A 20 -23.10 15.33 -1.00
N ILE A 21 -22.48 14.16 -1.07
CA ILE A 21 -21.23 13.82 -0.38
C ILE A 21 -20.20 13.29 -1.37
N PHE A 22 -18.94 13.31 -0.97
CA PHE A 22 -17.82 12.84 -1.77
C PHE A 22 -17.11 11.69 -1.08
N VAL A 23 -16.83 10.61 -1.79
CA VAL A 23 -16.08 9.47 -1.29
C VAL A 23 -14.80 9.33 -2.08
N LYS A 24 -13.65 9.57 -1.43
CA LYS A 24 -12.32 9.40 -2.02
C LYS A 24 -11.85 7.97 -1.85
N ASN A 25 -11.46 7.34 -2.95
CA ASN A 25 -10.83 6.04 -2.92
C ASN A 25 -9.34 6.14 -2.62
N VAL A 26 -8.74 4.97 -2.40
CA VAL A 26 -7.32 4.79 -2.10
C VAL A 26 -6.39 5.20 -3.25
N SER A 27 -6.92 5.21 -4.47
CA SER A 27 -6.23 5.64 -5.70
C SER A 27 -6.39 7.14 -5.99
N GLY A 28 -7.05 7.90 -5.11
CA GLY A 28 -7.29 9.34 -5.25
C GLY A 28 -8.50 9.73 -6.12
N ASN A 29 -9.27 8.77 -6.65
CA ASN A 29 -10.51 9.04 -7.39
C ASN A 29 -11.63 9.43 -6.42
N THR A 30 -12.44 10.42 -6.81
CA THR A 30 -13.54 10.93 -5.98
C THR A 30 -14.88 10.54 -6.59
N ILE A 31 -15.73 9.87 -5.82
CA ILE A 31 -17.08 9.45 -6.21
C ILE A 31 -18.08 10.40 -5.55
N ALA A 32 -18.83 11.14 -6.34
CA ALA A 32 -19.93 11.96 -5.83
C ALA A 32 -21.20 11.11 -5.62
N MET A 33 -21.88 11.30 -4.49
CA MET A 33 -23.10 10.58 -4.15
C MET A 33 -24.16 11.53 -3.62
N THR A 34 -25.38 11.41 -4.14
CA THR A 34 -26.56 12.12 -3.65
C THR A 34 -27.33 11.19 -2.73
N VAL A 35 -27.36 11.49 -1.43
CA VAL A 35 -27.92 10.65 -0.38
C VAL A 35 -28.72 11.50 0.62
N PRO A 36 -29.78 10.96 1.25
CA PRO A 36 -30.48 11.67 2.31
C PRO A 36 -29.62 11.73 3.59
N SER A 37 -29.80 12.78 4.40
CA SER A 37 -29.08 12.97 5.68
C SER A 37 -29.42 11.89 6.73
N SER A 38 -30.58 11.25 6.58
CA SER A 38 -31.05 10.12 7.40
C SER A 38 -30.53 8.75 6.95
N LEU A 39 -29.69 8.69 5.90
CA LEU A 39 -29.14 7.42 5.44
C LEU A 39 -28.20 6.82 6.49
N THR A 40 -28.30 5.51 6.73
CA THR A 40 -27.40 4.79 7.63
C THR A 40 -26.06 4.48 6.96
N ILE A 41 -25.01 4.30 7.78
CA ILE A 41 -23.67 3.92 7.29
C ILE A 41 -23.71 2.56 6.57
N GLN A 42 -24.53 1.62 7.03
CA GLN A 42 -24.71 0.34 6.38
C GLN A 42 -25.20 0.51 4.93
N ASN A 43 -26.29 1.25 4.73
CA ASN A 43 -26.85 1.46 3.40
C ASN A 43 -25.90 2.24 2.49
N LEU A 44 -25.14 3.20 3.03
CA LEU A 44 -24.09 3.88 2.27
C LEU A 44 -23.01 2.91 1.78
N THR A 45 -22.61 1.95 2.63
CA THR A 45 -21.60 0.94 2.29
C THR A 45 -22.10 0.00 1.20
N THR A 46 -23.37 -0.39 1.24
CA THR A 46 -24.01 -1.19 0.18
C THR A 46 -24.08 -0.43 -1.14
N LEU A 47 -24.39 0.87 -1.13
CA LEU A 47 -24.37 1.67 -2.37
C LEU A 47 -22.95 1.81 -2.93
N LEU A 48 -21.95 1.92 -2.06
CA LEU A 48 -20.55 2.00 -2.45
C LEU A 48 -20.03 0.67 -3.01
N SER A 49 -20.43 -0.48 -2.45
CA SER A 49 -19.98 -1.79 -2.94
C SER A 49 -20.36 -2.01 -4.41
N VAL A 50 -21.55 -1.58 -4.81
CA VAL A 50 -22.03 -1.60 -6.19
C VAL A 50 -21.22 -0.64 -7.09
N ARG A 51 -20.82 0.53 -6.59
CA ARG A 51 -20.08 1.54 -7.36
C ARG A 51 -18.60 1.21 -7.50
N THR A 52 -17.99 0.59 -6.49
CA THR A 52 -16.55 0.29 -6.45
C THR A 52 -16.23 -1.15 -6.84
N SER A 53 -17.24 -2.02 -6.96
CA SER A 53 -17.07 -3.47 -7.18
C SER A 53 -16.22 -4.14 -6.10
N LEU A 54 -16.30 -3.64 -4.86
CA LEU A 54 -15.58 -4.17 -3.69
C LEU A 54 -16.60 -4.76 -2.70
N PRO A 55 -16.28 -5.89 -2.03
CA PRO A 55 -17.16 -6.44 -1.02
C PRO A 55 -17.26 -5.48 0.18
N GLU A 56 -18.42 -5.47 0.83
CA GLU A 56 -18.69 -4.57 1.98
C GLU A 56 -17.70 -4.78 3.13
N SER A 57 -17.17 -6.00 3.30
CA SER A 57 -16.14 -6.32 4.31
C SER A 57 -14.83 -5.54 4.12
N ASP A 58 -14.54 -5.14 2.89
CA ASP A 58 -13.31 -4.45 2.52
C ASP A 58 -13.50 -2.93 2.49
N LEU A 59 -14.75 -2.46 2.55
CA LEU A 59 -15.08 -1.04 2.57
C LEU A 59 -15.03 -0.51 4.01
N ARG A 60 -13.97 0.23 4.33
CA ARG A 60 -13.86 0.96 5.61
C ARG A 60 -13.96 2.44 5.34
N LEU A 61 -15.00 3.09 5.87
CA LEU A 61 -15.20 4.52 5.73
C LEU A 61 -14.57 5.29 6.90
N VAL A 62 -13.89 6.39 6.57
CA VAL A 62 -13.27 7.30 7.53
C VAL A 62 -13.72 8.73 7.25
N HIS A 63 -14.15 9.42 8.31
CA HIS A 63 -14.48 10.84 8.29
C HIS A 63 -13.87 11.54 9.51
N ALA A 64 -13.24 12.71 9.32
CA ALA A 64 -12.57 13.47 10.38
C ALA A 64 -11.60 12.65 11.25
N GLY A 65 -10.92 11.65 10.67
CA GLY A 65 -10.01 10.76 11.39
C GLY A 65 -10.69 9.67 12.23
N LYS A 66 -12.03 9.58 12.22
CA LYS A 66 -12.81 8.55 12.91
C LYS A 66 -13.35 7.53 11.91
N HIS A 67 -13.21 6.25 12.25
CA HIS A 67 -13.83 5.16 11.50
C HIS A 67 -15.33 5.14 11.74
N LEU A 68 -16.10 5.02 10.66
CA LEU A 68 -17.55 4.88 10.71
C LEU A 68 -17.90 3.40 10.91
N SER A 69 -17.82 2.95 12.17
CA SER A 69 -17.98 1.53 12.52
C SER A 69 -19.40 1.15 12.96
N SER A 70 -20.29 2.11 13.19
CA SER A 70 -21.65 1.85 13.68
C SER A 70 -22.63 1.75 12.50
N SER A 71 -23.12 0.54 12.24
CA SER A 71 -24.03 0.24 11.13
C SER A 71 -25.36 0.99 11.21
N ASP A 72 -25.91 1.15 12.42
CA ASP A 72 -27.22 1.74 12.68
C ASP A 72 -27.23 3.27 12.79
N ALA A 73 -26.04 3.89 12.85
CA ALA A 73 -25.93 5.34 12.94
C ALA A 73 -26.13 6.00 11.57
N THR A 74 -26.76 7.17 11.57
CA THR A 74 -27.00 7.94 10.35
C THR A 74 -25.81 8.81 9.99
N LEU A 75 -25.78 9.34 8.77
CA LEU A 75 -24.82 10.38 8.38
C LEU A 75 -24.86 11.60 9.30
N SER A 76 -26.07 11.97 9.74
CA SER A 76 -26.28 13.10 10.65
C SER A 76 -25.68 12.86 12.04
N ASP A 77 -25.75 11.62 12.56
CA ASP A 77 -25.14 11.24 13.85
C ASP A 77 -23.61 11.38 13.85
N TYR A 78 -22.98 11.26 12.68
CA TYR A 78 -21.54 11.46 12.49
C TYR A 78 -21.17 12.89 12.09
N HIS A 79 -22.12 13.82 12.13
CA HIS A 79 -21.97 15.21 11.67
C HIS A 79 -21.50 15.31 10.21
N ILE A 80 -21.85 14.32 9.38
CA ILE A 80 -21.56 14.34 7.94
C ILE A 80 -22.61 15.23 7.29
N SER A 81 -22.17 16.36 6.78
CA SER A 81 -23.01 17.37 6.14
C SER A 81 -22.81 17.40 4.62
N ARG A 82 -23.59 18.25 3.94
CA ARG A 82 -23.43 18.52 2.51
C ARG A 82 -21.97 18.85 2.19
N GLU A 83 -21.48 18.32 1.08
CA GLU A 83 -20.12 18.47 0.58
C GLU A 83 -19.03 17.86 1.47
N SER A 84 -19.41 17.07 2.49
CA SER A 84 -18.45 16.31 3.28
C SER A 84 -17.71 15.28 2.43
N THR A 85 -16.40 15.17 2.68
CA THR A 85 -15.54 14.16 2.06
C THR A 85 -15.28 13.01 3.04
N LEU A 86 -15.61 11.80 2.62
CA LEU A 86 -15.27 10.54 3.28
C LEU A 86 -14.11 9.90 2.53
N HIS A 87 -13.31 9.11 3.25
CA HIS A 87 -12.19 8.39 2.68
C HIS A 87 -12.40 6.89 2.84
N LEU A 88 -12.14 6.12 1.77
CA LEU A 88 -12.00 4.67 1.87
C LEU A 88 -10.63 4.35 2.46
N ALA A 89 -10.61 3.69 3.62
CA ALA A 89 -9.41 3.18 4.25
C ALA A 89 -9.08 1.79 3.75
N LEU A 90 -7.80 1.56 3.43
CA LEU A 90 -7.29 0.23 3.15
C LEU A 90 -7.36 -0.62 4.41
N PRO A 91 -7.76 -1.90 4.31
CA PRO A 91 -7.47 -2.83 5.38
C PRO A 91 -5.95 -2.87 5.55
N LEU A 92 -5.47 -2.42 6.70
CA LEU A 92 -4.09 -2.65 7.10
C LEU A 92 -3.96 -4.17 7.25
N ARG A 93 -3.54 -4.87 6.19
CA ARG A 93 -2.89 -6.17 6.37
C ARG A 93 -1.70 -5.87 7.25
N GLY A 94 -1.78 -6.28 8.52
CA GLY A 94 -0.65 -6.24 9.42
C GLY A 94 0.52 -6.89 8.71
N GLY A 95 1.48 -6.08 8.29
CA GLY A 95 2.71 -6.58 7.71
C GLY A 95 3.32 -7.47 8.76
N MET A 96 3.50 -8.76 8.44
CA MET A 96 4.38 -9.62 9.21
C MET A 96 5.63 -8.78 9.53
N PRO A 97 6.00 -8.62 10.81
CA PRO A 97 7.19 -7.84 11.14
C PRO A 97 8.32 -8.38 10.27
N PRO A 98 9.08 -7.49 9.57
CA PRO A 98 10.08 -7.94 8.63
C PRO A 98 10.95 -8.97 9.34
N LYS A 99 11.02 -10.19 8.80
CA LYS A 99 11.86 -11.25 9.38
C LYS A 99 13.22 -10.60 9.61
N LYS A 100 13.66 -10.54 10.86
CA LYS A 100 14.97 -9.99 11.21
C LYS A 100 16.01 -10.91 10.58
N ILE A 101 16.50 -10.53 9.40
CA ILE A 101 17.58 -11.25 8.73
C ILE A 101 18.77 -11.19 9.67
N LYS A 102 19.37 -12.33 9.98
CA LYS A 102 20.53 -12.41 10.88
C LYS A 102 21.80 -12.34 10.07
N CYS A 103 22.86 -11.83 10.69
CA CYS A 103 24.19 -11.89 10.12
C CYS A 103 24.59 -13.36 9.87
N THR A 104 25.09 -13.67 8.67
CA THR A 104 25.56 -14.99 8.26
C THR A 104 26.94 -15.33 8.85
N TYR A 105 27.66 -14.34 9.40
CA TYR A 105 28.95 -14.55 10.04
C TYR A 105 28.86 -15.48 11.27
N LYS A 106 29.82 -16.41 11.39
CA LYS A 106 29.89 -17.37 12.50
C LYS A 106 29.93 -16.62 13.84
N ASP A 107 29.12 -17.09 14.79
CA ASP A 107 28.98 -16.50 16.14
C ASP A 107 28.43 -15.06 16.21
N CYS A 108 28.05 -14.45 15.09
CA CYS A 108 27.40 -13.14 15.10
C CYS A 108 25.91 -13.27 15.42
N ARG A 109 25.45 -12.53 16.44
CA ARG A 109 24.03 -12.49 16.85
C ARG A 109 23.30 -11.21 16.42
N GLU A 110 23.99 -10.33 15.69
CA GLU A 110 23.43 -9.07 15.23
C GLU A 110 22.55 -9.26 13.99
N GLY A 111 21.61 -8.33 13.79
CA GLY A 111 20.77 -8.29 12.59
C GLY A 111 21.58 -7.83 11.37
N ALA A 112 21.29 -8.43 10.22
CA ALA A 112 21.79 -7.94 8.94
C ALA A 112 21.11 -6.60 8.58
N GLN A 113 21.83 -5.78 7.83
CA GLN A 113 21.33 -4.46 7.45
C GLN A 113 20.31 -4.58 6.31
N ARG A 114 19.10 -4.01 6.49
CA ARG A 114 17.90 -4.27 5.65
C ARG A 114 17.99 -3.91 4.15
N ILE A 115 18.96 -3.09 3.73
CA ILE A 115 19.07 -2.59 2.34
C ILE A 115 20.43 -2.93 1.71
N ILE A 116 21.43 -3.11 2.56
CA ILE A 116 22.84 -3.09 2.17
C ILE A 116 23.63 -4.21 2.84
N GLY A 117 22.96 -5.13 3.53
CA GLY A 117 23.59 -6.21 4.27
C GLY A 117 24.15 -7.31 3.37
N ASP A 118 23.80 -7.33 2.09
CA ASP A 118 24.18 -8.41 1.17
C ASP A 118 25.65 -8.28 0.72
N CYS A 119 26.39 -9.38 0.82
CA CYS A 119 27.71 -9.50 0.22
C CYS A 119 27.60 -10.04 -1.20
N GLY A 120 28.05 -9.25 -2.18
CA GLY A 120 28.02 -9.63 -3.60
C GLY A 120 28.93 -10.79 -3.99
N PHE A 121 29.79 -11.28 -3.09
CA PHE A 121 30.72 -12.39 -3.36
C PHE A 121 30.18 -13.75 -2.89
N CYS A 122 29.46 -13.78 -1.75
CA CYS A 122 28.97 -15.02 -1.15
C CYS A 122 27.44 -15.08 -0.99
N ASN A 123 26.70 -14.07 -1.46
CA ASN A 123 25.24 -13.92 -1.30
C ASN A 123 24.75 -14.00 0.17
N GLY A 124 25.67 -13.84 1.13
CA GLY A 124 25.36 -13.81 2.56
C GLY A 124 24.85 -12.44 3.00
N HIS A 125 24.14 -12.39 4.13
CA HIS A 125 23.60 -11.15 4.70
C HIS A 125 24.37 -10.81 5.98
N TYR A 126 24.81 -9.57 6.14
CA TYR A 126 25.76 -9.17 7.16
C TYR A 126 25.33 -7.91 7.92
N CYS A 127 25.72 -7.84 9.18
CA CYS A 127 25.55 -6.65 10.01
C CYS A 127 26.60 -5.58 9.63
N GLY A 128 26.49 -4.38 10.20
CA GLY A 128 27.44 -3.29 9.91
C GLY A 128 28.90 -3.60 10.22
N LYS A 129 29.18 -4.55 11.12
CA LYS A 129 30.55 -4.99 11.44
C LYS A 129 31.08 -5.91 10.36
N HIS A 130 30.37 -7.02 10.11
CA HIS A 130 30.77 -8.05 9.15
C HIS A 130 30.39 -7.75 7.70
N ARG A 131 30.09 -6.50 7.29
CA ARG A 131 29.66 -6.19 5.92
C ARG A 131 30.81 -6.17 4.91
N LEU A 132 32.00 -5.81 5.38
CA LEU A 132 33.18 -5.59 4.53
C LEU A 132 34.01 -6.87 4.36
N LEU A 133 34.74 -6.97 3.25
CA LEU A 133 35.64 -8.09 2.95
C LEU A 133 36.73 -8.26 4.01
N GLU A 134 37.14 -7.16 4.66
CA GLU A 134 38.17 -7.15 5.71
C GLU A 134 37.70 -7.84 6.99
N ASP A 135 36.39 -7.76 7.28
CA ASP A 135 35.79 -8.20 8.54
C ASP A 135 35.15 -9.60 8.42
N HIS A 136 34.62 -9.95 7.24
CA HIS A 136 34.29 -11.33 6.89
C HIS A 136 35.05 -11.76 5.62
N LYS A 137 36.09 -12.56 5.80
CA LYS A 137 36.75 -13.24 4.67
C LYS A 137 35.72 -14.19 4.06
N CYS A 138 35.19 -13.87 2.87
CA CYS A 138 34.26 -14.77 2.20
C CYS A 138 34.99 -16.10 1.93
N ASP A 139 34.31 -17.23 2.16
CA ASP A 139 34.91 -18.57 2.09
C ASP A 139 35.51 -18.90 0.70
N GLY A 140 35.09 -18.20 -0.36
CA GLY A 140 35.63 -18.29 -1.73
C GLY A 140 36.17 -16.97 -2.29
N LEU A 141 36.56 -16.01 -1.43
CA LEU A 141 37.04 -14.70 -1.88
C LEU A 141 38.32 -14.80 -2.70
N GLU A 142 39.24 -15.70 -2.30
CA GLU A 142 40.53 -15.85 -2.97
C GLU A 142 40.36 -16.44 -4.37
N ASP A 143 39.49 -17.44 -4.53
CA ASP A 143 39.16 -18.03 -5.83
C ASP A 143 38.44 -17.02 -6.75
N CYS A 144 37.43 -16.31 -6.23
CA CYS A 144 36.69 -15.31 -7.00
C CYS A 144 37.59 -14.12 -7.42
N LYS A 145 38.45 -13.66 -6.52
CA LYS A 145 39.42 -12.58 -6.80
C LYS A 145 40.46 -13.04 -7.82
N LYS A 146 40.99 -14.26 -7.69
CA LYS A 146 41.94 -14.84 -8.63
C LYS A 146 41.34 -15.00 -10.03
N GLU A 147 40.11 -15.51 -10.13
CA GLU A 147 39.41 -15.69 -11.41
C GLU A 147 39.12 -14.34 -12.10
N SER A 148 38.76 -13.31 -11.32
CA SER A 148 38.59 -11.96 -11.84
C SER A 148 39.90 -11.37 -12.36
N HIS A 149 40.99 -11.52 -11.61
CA HIS A 149 42.33 -11.08 -12.03
C HIS A 149 42.80 -11.81 -13.28
N ASP A 150 42.56 -13.12 -13.39
CA ASP A 150 42.95 -13.93 -14.55
C ASP A 150 42.20 -13.48 -15.81
N ARG A 151 40.88 -13.25 -15.72
CA ARG A 151 40.10 -12.68 -16.85
C ARG A 151 40.59 -11.31 -17.29
N ASN A 152 40.88 -10.43 -16.33
CA ASN A 152 41.37 -9.08 -16.64
C ASN A 152 42.77 -9.14 -17.26
N ALA A 153 43.65 -10.00 -16.74
CA ALA A 153 44.98 -10.23 -17.30
C ALA A 153 44.91 -10.81 -18.73
N ALA A 154 44.01 -11.77 -18.98
CA ALA A 154 43.80 -12.33 -20.31
C ALA A 154 43.30 -11.27 -21.30
N GLN A 155 42.37 -10.41 -20.87
CA GLN A 155 41.86 -9.31 -21.66
C GLN A 155 42.97 -8.29 -21.98
N LEU A 156 43.73 -7.84 -20.97
CA LEU A 156 44.86 -6.93 -21.18
C LEU A 156 45.94 -7.51 -22.10
N ASN A 157 46.18 -8.82 -22.02
CA ASN A 157 47.12 -9.50 -22.91
C ASN A 157 46.58 -9.63 -24.35
N ALA A 158 45.28 -9.82 -24.54
CA ALA A 158 44.65 -9.86 -25.85
C ALA A 158 44.62 -8.46 -26.51
N GLU A 159 44.41 -7.41 -25.72
CA GLU A 159 44.41 -6.02 -26.18
C GLU A 159 45.83 -5.42 -26.26
N ARG A 160 46.86 -6.20 -25.93
CA ARG A 160 48.26 -5.76 -25.93
C ARG A 160 48.73 -5.50 -27.35
N THR A 161 48.95 -4.22 -27.68
CA THR A 161 49.52 -3.78 -28.95
C THR A 161 50.89 -4.43 -29.19
N GLN A 162 51.03 -5.18 -30.28
CA GLN A 162 52.32 -5.72 -30.71
C GLN A 162 52.98 -4.76 -31.70
N VAL A 163 54.27 -4.50 -31.49
CA VAL A 163 55.06 -3.67 -32.41
C VAL A 163 55.28 -4.48 -33.69
N ILE A 164 54.76 -4.01 -34.83
CA ILE A 164 55.01 -4.63 -36.13
C ILE A 164 56.47 -4.36 -36.47
N LYS A 165 57.33 -5.38 -36.31
CA LYS A 165 58.73 -5.31 -36.78
C LYS A 165 58.76 -5.54 -38.29
N GLY A 166 59.00 -4.48 -39.04
CA GLY A 166 59.34 -4.55 -40.47
C GLY A 166 58.76 -3.43 -41.30
N ILE A 167 59.46 -2.30 -41.32
CA ILE A 167 59.68 -1.50 -42.54
C ILE A 167 61.18 -1.29 -42.70
#